data_AF-A0A2V9ZIX6-F1
#
_entry.id   AF-A0A2V9ZIX6-F1
#
_cell.length_a   1.000
_cell.length_b   1.000
_cell.length_c   1.000
_cell.angle_alpha   90.00
_cell.angle_beta   90.00
_cell.angle_gamma   90.00
#
_symmetry.space_group_name_H-M   'P 1'
#
loop_
_entity.id
_entity.type
_entity.pdbx_description
1 polymer ?
#
loop_
_entity_poly.entity_id
_entity_poly.type
_entity_poly.pdbx_seq_one_letter_code
_entity_poly.pdbx_strand_id
1 'polypeptide(L)'
;MAVIKVPRPPASAFDLDRPVSTLLKNQIRHLQEAEFRLPANMQTNIYINAIKTEGEAADYIRKVTTALHEAHAIGPTMGSRPVLKGAGRGFRAAGRDLAAAADAKRNVKQKKKSTNKKTKSR
;
A
#
# COMPACT_ATOMS: atom_id res chain seq x y z
N MET A 1 -32.24 -36.32 -12.63
CA MET A 1 -32.01 -34.95 -12.09
C MET A 1 -32.66 -33.96 -13.03
N ALA A 2 -33.66 -33.20 -12.58
CA ALA A 2 -34.33 -32.20 -13.40
C ALA A 2 -33.59 -30.85 -13.28
N VAL A 3 -33.19 -30.25 -14.40
CA VAL A 3 -32.53 -28.93 -14.41
C VAL A 3 -33.61 -27.85 -14.37
N ILE A 4 -33.67 -27.11 -13.28
CA ILE A 4 -34.58 -25.97 -13.12
C ILE A 4 -33.87 -24.72 -13.67
N LYS A 5 -34.43 -24.10 -14.71
CA LYS A 5 -33.89 -22.86 -15.29
C LYS A 5 -34.40 -21.67 -14.48
N VAL A 6 -33.51 -21.03 -13.72
CA VAL A 6 -33.82 -19.79 -12.99
C VAL A 6 -33.69 -18.60 -13.95
N PRO A 7 -34.71 -17.74 -14.06
CA PRO A 7 -34.63 -16.54 -14.90
C PRO A 7 -33.60 -15.57 -14.34
N ARG A 8 -32.89 -14.86 -15.24
CA ARG A 8 -31.98 -13.80 -14.82
C ARG A 8 -32.81 -12.60 -14.34
N PRO A 9 -32.46 -12.00 -13.20
CA PRO A 9 -33.10 -10.77 -12.77
C PRO A 9 -32.87 -9.66 -13.81
N PRO A 10 -33.83 -8.74 -13.98
CA PRO A 10 -33.66 -7.62 -14.89
C PRO A 10 -32.53 -6.71 -14.41
N ALA A 11 -31.89 -5.99 -15.33
CA ALA A 11 -30.81 -5.06 -14.97
C ALA A 11 -31.26 -3.99 -13.96
N SER A 12 -32.54 -3.59 -14.01
CA SER A 12 -33.16 -2.64 -13.07
C SER A 12 -33.30 -3.15 -11.64
N ALA A 13 -33.08 -4.45 -11.39
CA ALA A 13 -33.09 -4.99 -10.03
C ALA A 13 -31.85 -4.57 -9.22
N PHE A 14 -30.77 -4.13 -9.89
CA PHE A 14 -29.56 -3.63 -9.26
C PHE A 14 -29.50 -2.12 -9.39
N ASP A 15 -29.79 -1.42 -8.28
CA ASP A 15 -29.82 0.02 -8.20
C ASP A 15 -28.76 0.52 -7.21
N LEU A 16 -27.75 1.23 -7.74
CA LEU A 16 -26.66 1.80 -6.95
C LEU A 16 -27.07 3.11 -6.26
N ASP A 17 -28.09 3.79 -6.76
CA ASP A 17 -28.58 5.07 -6.24
C ASP A 17 -29.61 4.88 -5.11
N ARG A 18 -29.98 3.61 -4.81
CA ARG A 18 -30.83 3.27 -3.68
C ARG A 18 -30.21 3.77 -2.36
N PRO A 19 -31.00 4.31 -1.42
CA PRO A 19 -30.51 4.70 -0.11
C PRO A 19 -29.92 3.52 0.67
N VAL A 20 -28.86 3.79 1.43
CA VAL A 20 -28.15 2.76 2.22
C VAL A 20 -29.06 2.10 3.25
N SER A 21 -29.14 0.77 3.18
CA SER A 21 -29.84 -0.06 4.16
C SER A 21 -29.20 -0.01 5.57
N THR A 22 -29.98 -0.33 6.61
CA THR A 22 -29.47 -0.37 7.99
C THR A 22 -28.31 -1.36 8.16
N LEU A 23 -28.33 -2.48 7.43
CA LEU A 23 -27.24 -3.47 7.44
C LEU A 23 -25.94 -2.85 6.94
N LEU A 24 -25.98 -2.19 5.79
CA LEU A 24 -24.81 -1.55 5.19
C LEU A 24 -24.28 -0.41 6.08
N LYS A 25 -25.16 0.37 6.72
CA LYS A 25 -24.76 1.39 7.70
C LYS A 25 -23.95 0.79 8.86
N ASN A 26 -24.38 -0.35 9.39
CA ASN A 26 -23.65 -1.03 10.46
C ASN A 26 -22.31 -1.59 9.97
N GLN A 27 -22.26 -2.16 8.76
CA GLN A 27 -21.01 -2.63 8.16
C GLN A 27 -20.01 -1.49 7.95
N ILE A 28 -20.46 -0.34 7.44
CA ILE A 28 -19.62 0.87 7.28
C ILE A 28 -19.05 1.31 8.63
N ARG A 29 -19.86 1.33 9.70
CA ARG A 29 -19.40 1.69 11.04
C ARG A 29 -18.27 0.77 11.52
N HIS A 30 -18.44 -0.55 11.38
CA HIS A 30 -17.41 -1.51 11.78
C HIS A 30 -16.14 -1.43 10.92
N LEU A 31 -16.28 -1.13 9.63
CA LEU A 31 -15.13 -0.92 8.75
C LEU A 31 -14.38 0.36 9.11
N GLN A 32 -15.07 1.42 9.51
CA GLN A 32 -14.43 2.64 10.00
C GLN A 32 -13.63 2.38 11.29
N GLU A 33 -14.20 1.60 12.21
CA GLU A 33 -13.48 1.15 13.42
C GLU A 33 -12.22 0.34 13.08
N ALA A 34 -12.27 -0.49 12.04
CA ALA A 34 -11.11 -1.24 11.54
C ALA A 34 -10.09 -0.33 10.84
N GLU A 35 -10.56 0.66 10.08
CA GLU A 35 -9.74 1.65 9.38
C GLU A 35 -8.90 2.47 10.35
N PHE A 36 -9.44 2.85 11.51
CA PHE A 36 -8.66 3.58 12.52
C PHE A 36 -7.50 2.78 13.11
N ARG A 37 -7.47 1.45 12.93
CA ARG A 37 -6.34 0.59 13.33
C ARG A 37 -5.23 0.54 12.26
N LEU A 38 -5.51 1.01 11.05
CA LEU A 38 -4.51 1.12 10.00
C LEU A 38 -3.56 2.30 10.27
N PRO A 39 -2.31 2.23 9.79
CA PRO A 39 -1.42 3.38 9.72
C PRO A 39 -2.08 4.56 9.01
N ALA A 40 -1.83 5.80 9.48
CA ALA A 40 -2.52 7.00 8.99
C ALA A 40 -2.38 7.22 7.46
N ASN A 41 -1.29 6.76 6.85
CA ASN A 41 -1.05 6.82 5.41
C ASN A 41 -1.90 5.82 4.59
N MET A 42 -2.56 4.86 5.24
CA MET A 42 -3.43 3.85 4.62
C MET A 42 -4.91 4.09 4.93
N GLN A 43 -5.24 5.11 5.71
CA GLN A 43 -6.62 5.50 5.99
C GLN A 43 -7.19 6.29 4.81
N THR A 44 -8.45 6.03 4.47
CA THR A 44 -9.21 6.70 3.42
C THR A 44 -9.68 8.09 3.84
N ASN A 45 -9.80 8.37 5.15
CA ASN A 45 -10.25 9.65 5.72
C ASN A 45 -11.63 10.10 5.21
N ILE A 46 -12.49 9.16 4.82
CA ILE A 46 -13.83 9.44 4.32
C ILE A 46 -14.78 9.64 5.50
N TYR A 47 -15.60 10.70 5.45
CA TYR A 47 -16.64 10.92 6.46
C TYR A 47 -17.85 10.02 6.19
N ILE A 48 -18.05 8.99 7.03
CA ILE A 48 -19.07 7.95 6.81
C ILE A 48 -20.51 8.47 6.73
N ASN A 49 -20.84 9.57 7.41
CA ASN A 49 -22.21 10.12 7.38
C ASN A 49 -22.52 10.85 6.06
N ALA A 50 -21.52 11.07 5.20
CA ALA A 50 -21.74 11.58 3.85
C ALA A 50 -22.25 10.49 2.89
N ILE A 51 -22.10 9.21 3.23
CA ILE A 51 -22.50 8.06 2.40
C ILE A 51 -24.03 7.90 2.47
N LYS A 52 -24.70 8.15 1.36
CA LYS A 52 -26.17 8.15 1.24
C LYS A 52 -26.69 7.00 0.38
N THR A 53 -25.92 6.56 -0.62
CA THR A 53 -26.35 5.51 -1.55
C THR A 53 -25.59 4.20 -1.38
N GLU A 54 -26.18 3.09 -1.81
CA GLU A 54 -25.53 1.79 -1.76
C GLU A 54 -24.29 1.70 -2.65
N GLY A 55 -24.24 2.42 -3.76
CA GLY A 55 -23.05 2.54 -4.59
C GLY A 55 -21.89 3.20 -3.85
N GLU A 56 -22.14 4.32 -3.18
CA GLU A 56 -21.14 5.00 -2.35
C GLU A 56 -20.66 4.10 -1.21
N ALA A 57 -21.59 3.36 -0.58
CA ALA A 57 -21.26 2.38 0.45
C ALA A 57 -20.34 1.28 -0.10
N ALA A 58 -20.67 0.71 -1.26
CA ALA A 58 -19.87 -0.33 -1.91
C ALA A 58 -18.46 0.16 -2.24
N ASP A 59 -18.32 1.39 -2.71
CA ASP A 59 -17.03 2.00 -3.02
C ASP A 59 -16.18 2.23 -1.77
N TYR A 60 -16.79 2.73 -0.68
CA TYR A 60 -16.10 2.86 0.61
C TYR A 60 -15.64 1.50 1.14
N ILE A 61 -16.53 0.51 1.17
CA ILE A 61 -16.22 -0.85 1.63
C ILE A 61 -15.06 -1.43 0.82
N ARG A 62 -15.07 -1.27 -0.51
CA ARG A 62 -13.99 -1.74 -1.39
C ARG A 62 -12.65 -1.10 -1.04
N LYS A 63 -12.61 0.22 -0.83
CA LYS A 63 -11.36 0.93 -0.49
C LYS A 63 -10.78 0.47 0.83
N VAL A 64 -11.59 0.44 1.89
CA VAL A 64 -11.13 0.05 3.24
C VAL A 64 -10.70 -1.41 3.27
N THR A 65 -11.47 -2.32 2.68
CA THR A 65 -11.10 -3.75 2.64
C THR A 65 -9.83 -4.00 1.83
N THR A 66 -9.61 -3.27 0.73
CA THR A 66 -8.35 -3.33 -0.02
C THR A 66 -7.18 -2.88 0.84
N ALA A 67 -7.30 -1.73 1.52
CA ALA A 67 -6.26 -1.23 2.42
C ALA A 67 -5.95 -2.20 3.57
N LEU A 68 -6.98 -2.84 4.15
CA LEU A 68 -6.82 -3.87 5.17
C LEU A 68 -6.06 -5.09 4.65
N HIS A 69 -6.40 -5.56 3.46
CA HIS A 69 -5.69 -6.68 2.83
C HIS A 69 -4.23 -6.33 2.52
N GLU A 70 -3.96 -5.14 2.00
CA GLU A 70 -2.60 -4.66 1.72
C GLU A 70 -1.77 -4.55 3.00
N ALA A 71 -2.32 -3.95 4.06
CA ALA A 71 -1.64 -3.84 5.35
C ALA A 71 -1.32 -5.23 5.95
N HIS A 72 -2.24 -6.18 5.80
CA HIS A 72 -2.01 -7.56 6.26
C HIS A 72 -0.98 -8.29 5.40
N ALA A 73 -0.94 -8.04 4.09
CA ALA A 73 0.07 -8.60 3.19
C ALA A 73 1.48 -8.06 3.48
N ILE A 74 1.59 -6.79 3.91
CA ILE A 74 2.85 -6.14 4.31
C ILE A 74 3.30 -6.55 5.73
N GLY A 75 2.39 -7.08 6.57
CA GLY A 75 2.71 -7.89 7.76
C GLY A 75 3.62 -9.09 7.44
N PRO A 76 3.98 -9.98 8.39
CA PRO A 76 5.26 -10.74 8.46
C PRO A 76 5.61 -11.73 7.31
N THR A 77 5.03 -11.59 6.14
CA THR A 77 5.50 -12.15 4.85
C THR A 77 6.84 -11.57 4.37
N MET A 78 7.51 -10.69 5.14
CA MET A 78 8.97 -10.51 5.04
C MET A 78 9.75 -11.82 5.29
N GLY A 79 9.08 -12.94 5.63
CA GLY A 79 9.66 -14.29 5.70
C GLY A 79 9.25 -15.27 4.58
N SER A 80 8.42 -14.90 3.61
CA SER A 80 7.88 -15.89 2.65
C SER A 80 7.59 -15.31 1.27
N ARG A 81 8.58 -14.68 0.64
CA ARG A 81 8.63 -14.66 -0.83
C ARG A 81 9.08 -16.04 -1.32
N PRO A 82 8.33 -16.74 -2.19
CA PRO A 82 8.90 -17.87 -2.91
C PRO A 82 10.03 -17.32 -3.80
N VAL A 83 11.24 -17.81 -3.55
CA VAL A 83 12.39 -17.61 -4.44
C VAL A 83 11.95 -18.04 -5.85
N LEU A 84 11.97 -17.12 -6.80
CA LEU A 84 11.77 -17.42 -8.22
C LEU A 84 12.80 -18.47 -8.63
N LYS A 85 12.37 -19.71 -8.75
CA LYS A 85 13.21 -20.83 -9.17
C LYS A 85 13.42 -20.72 -10.68
N GLY A 86 14.54 -20.10 -11.04
CA GLY A 86 15.32 -20.39 -12.24
C GLY A 86 14.62 -20.20 -13.59
N ALA A 87 14.65 -18.98 -14.12
CA ALA A 87 14.70 -18.79 -15.57
C ALA A 87 16.17 -18.70 -15.98
N GLY A 88 16.79 -19.87 -16.17
CA GLY A 88 18.02 -19.94 -16.95
C GLY A 88 17.69 -19.63 -18.40
N ARG A 89 18.18 -18.50 -18.91
CA ARG A 89 18.56 -18.29 -20.32
C ARG A 89 19.33 -16.98 -20.41
N GLY A 90 20.60 -17.12 -20.78
CA GLY A 90 21.59 -16.07 -20.68
C GLY A 90 21.39 -14.93 -21.67
N PHE A 91 21.96 -13.79 -21.29
CA PHE A 91 22.56 -12.88 -22.25
C PHE A 91 24.06 -12.81 -21.95
N ARG A 92 24.83 -13.27 -22.93
CA ARG A 92 26.29 -13.22 -22.93
C ARG A 92 26.77 -11.78 -23.12
N ALA A 93 27.98 -11.59 -22.65
CA ALA A 93 28.81 -10.40 -22.73
C ALA A 93 28.91 -9.75 -24.13
N ALA A 94 28.91 -8.41 -24.13
CA ALA A 94 29.65 -7.50 -25.01
C ALA A 94 29.67 -6.16 -24.25
N GLY A 95 30.79 -5.65 -23.72
CA GLY A 95 32.00 -5.30 -24.44
C GLY A 95 31.83 -3.90 -25.05
N ARG A 96 32.26 -2.85 -24.32
CA ARG A 96 32.81 -1.56 -24.83
C ARG A 96 33.01 -0.55 -23.69
N ASP A 97 34.26 -0.49 -23.23
CA ASP A 97 35.11 0.70 -23.15
C ASP A 97 34.45 2.05 -22.86
N LEU A 98 34.74 2.59 -21.67
CA LEU A 98 35.03 4.02 -21.51
C LEU A 98 36.10 4.19 -20.41
N ALA A 99 37.35 3.95 -20.81
CA ALA A 99 38.49 4.58 -20.17
C ALA A 99 38.75 5.90 -20.91
N ALA A 100 38.59 7.03 -20.23
CA ALA A 100 39.14 8.30 -20.66
C ALA A 100 39.64 9.04 -19.41
N ALA A 101 40.93 9.33 -19.45
CA ALA A 101 41.78 9.79 -18.37
C ALA A 101 41.45 11.21 -17.88
N ALA A 102 41.72 11.46 -16.60
CA ALA A 102 42.41 12.67 -16.15
C ALA A 102 42.99 12.45 -14.76
N ASP A 103 44.28 12.16 -14.77
CA ASP A 103 45.20 12.20 -13.63
C ASP A 103 45.25 13.63 -13.07
N ALA A 104 44.97 13.81 -11.77
CA ALA A 104 45.45 14.99 -11.03
C ALA A 104 45.42 14.77 -9.51
N LYS A 105 46.59 14.41 -8.99
CA LYS A 105 47.20 15.00 -7.79
C LYS A 105 46.49 14.81 -6.44
N ARG A 106 47.07 13.87 -5.71
CA ARG A 106 47.23 13.87 -4.25
C ARG A 106 47.63 15.25 -3.71
N ASN A 107 47.19 15.50 -2.47
CA ASN A 107 47.76 16.38 -1.43
C ASN A 107 46.95 17.66 -1.11
N VAL A 108 46.06 17.57 -0.12
CA VAL A 108 45.85 18.66 0.85
C VAL A 108 45.70 18.07 2.25
N LYS A 109 46.76 18.26 3.03
CA LYS A 109 46.85 18.10 4.47
C LYS A 109 46.34 19.40 5.10
N GLN A 110 45.29 19.37 5.92
CA GLN A 110 44.99 20.30 7.04
C GLN A 110 43.63 19.93 7.65
N LYS A 111 43.55 19.17 8.76
CA LYS A 111 43.79 19.58 10.16
C LYS A 111 42.76 20.60 10.67
N LYS A 112 41.74 20.13 11.38
CA LYS A 112 41.39 20.61 12.74
C LYS A 112 40.42 19.64 13.44
N LYS A 113 41.03 18.78 14.26
CA LYS A 113 40.43 18.10 15.41
C LYS A 113 40.87 18.87 16.66
N SER A 114 40.08 18.83 17.73
CA SER A 114 40.23 19.50 19.05
C SER A 114 39.60 20.90 19.09
N THR A 115 38.75 21.29 20.05
CA THR A 115 38.52 20.83 21.43
C THR A 115 37.08 21.16 21.87
N ASN A 116 36.31 20.17 22.36
CA ASN A 116 35.19 20.45 23.27
C ASN A 116 35.55 19.84 24.63
N LYS A 117 35.97 20.68 25.58
CA LYS A 117 36.21 20.27 26.97
C LYS A 117 35.46 21.23 27.88
N LYS A 118 34.41 20.67 28.49
CA LYS A 118 33.68 21.18 29.67
C LYS A 118 34.61 21.74 30.75
N THR A 119 34.17 22.81 31.42
CA THR A 119 34.21 23.09 32.89
C THR A 119 33.67 24.53 33.07
N LYS A 120 32.57 24.84 33.78
CA LYS A 120 32.10 24.63 35.17
C LYS A 120 32.77 25.56 36.20
N SER A 121 31.91 26.30 36.92
CA SER A 121 32.16 27.16 38.10
C SER A 121 32.88 28.48 37.81
N ARG A 122 32.58 29.62 38.44
CA ARG A 122 31.95 29.87 39.74
C ARG A 122 31.50 31.33 39.79
#